data_AF-A0A0D2MBP7-F1
#
_entry.id   AF-A0A0D2MBP7-F1
#
_cell.length_a   1.000
_cell.length_b   1.000
_cell.length_c   1.000
_cell.angle_alpha   90.00
_cell.angle_beta   90.00
_cell.angle_gamma   90.00
#
_symmetry.space_group_name_H-M   'P 1'
#
loop_
_entity.id
_entity.type
_entity.pdbx_description
1 polymer ?
#
loop_
_entity_poly.entity_id
_entity_poly.type
_entity_poly.pdbx_seq_one_letter_code
_entity_poly.pdbx_strand_id
1 'polypeptide(L)'
;MAAAYQQPLDLGSLREYVTGQSRMQQAADSTVLLCIAHNHLKARFPEIRLDLHMTVDTVKSKVHTHTGTSPDSMVLQLKDEGGRLVAVLDDGGRKLGYFNPRNGWTLQVIDTDGSSLSAQGWLDDVSKVQKYVISDSDYDKRENTYRRAQGPLLLKFKAAKMAQDPTWTLEKELALKAGREYTAPEAKAAPEDDFGESEAAAIDVGRRCCVDPGERRGEVKFVGRVEGLAAGYWVGVALDEPCGKNDGSVKGRRVFECAPGHGVFARPDKIVVGDFPPVDDFSDLGSDDEI
;
A
#
# COMPACT_ATOMS: atom_id res chain seq x y z
N MET A 1 20.18 -24.31 -14.81
CA MET A 1 18.90 -24.78 -15.34
C MET A 1 17.79 -24.04 -14.61
N ALA A 2 16.91 -23.36 -15.33
CA ALA A 2 15.78 -22.65 -14.74
C ALA A 2 14.74 -23.68 -14.29
N ALA A 3 14.36 -23.67 -13.01
CA ALA A 3 13.27 -24.48 -12.52
C ALA A 3 11.95 -23.92 -13.06
N ALA A 4 11.23 -24.73 -13.82
CA ALA A 4 9.91 -24.39 -14.35
C ALA A 4 8.93 -24.21 -13.19
N TYR A 5 8.06 -23.21 -13.31
CA TYR A 5 6.96 -22.94 -12.37
C TYR A 5 5.92 -24.06 -12.50
N GLN A 6 5.78 -24.89 -11.48
CA GLN A 6 4.68 -25.86 -11.36
C GLN A 6 3.66 -25.32 -10.36
N GLN A 7 2.40 -25.25 -10.77
CA GLN A 7 1.32 -24.87 -9.87
C GLN A 7 1.11 -25.95 -8.80
N PRO A 8 0.97 -25.58 -7.51
CA PRO A 8 0.76 -26.55 -6.44
C PRO A 8 -0.64 -27.16 -6.54
N LEU A 9 -0.71 -28.47 -6.72
CA LEU A 9 -1.93 -29.25 -6.96
C LEU A 9 -2.66 -29.69 -5.68
N ASP A 10 -2.02 -29.57 -4.51
CA ASP A 10 -2.58 -29.92 -3.20
C ASP A 10 -2.05 -29.02 -2.06
N LEU A 11 -2.67 -29.09 -0.88
CA LEU A 11 -2.23 -28.29 0.28
C LEU A 11 -0.81 -28.64 0.74
N GLY A 12 -0.33 -29.85 0.46
CA GLY A 12 1.04 -30.30 0.74
C GLY A 12 2.07 -29.59 -0.15
N SER A 13 1.80 -29.52 -1.46
CA SER A 13 2.63 -28.83 -2.45
C SER A 13 2.56 -27.31 -2.32
N LEU A 14 1.44 -26.75 -1.86
CA LEU A 14 1.37 -25.33 -1.48
C LEU A 14 2.24 -25.05 -0.26
N ARG A 15 2.21 -25.92 0.75
CA ARG A 15 3.10 -25.83 1.91
C ARG A 15 4.55 -25.94 1.45
N GLU A 16 4.91 -26.93 0.63
CA GLU A 16 6.27 -27.09 0.11
C GLU A 16 6.71 -25.93 -0.80
N TYR A 17 5.80 -25.30 -1.54
CA TYR A 17 6.09 -24.12 -2.36
C TYR A 17 6.32 -22.87 -1.50
N VAL A 18 5.50 -22.66 -0.47
CA VAL A 18 5.65 -21.54 0.49
C VAL A 18 6.86 -21.75 1.40
N THR A 19 7.15 -22.99 1.80
CA THR A 19 8.36 -23.35 2.57
C THR A 19 9.56 -23.66 1.67
N GLY A 20 9.37 -23.59 0.35
CA GLY A 20 10.37 -23.95 -0.64
C GLY A 20 11.49 -22.93 -0.64
N GLN A 21 12.73 -23.40 -0.77
CA GLN A 21 13.91 -22.53 -0.79
C GLN A 21 13.87 -21.65 -2.03
N SER A 22 13.38 -20.42 -1.89
CA SER A 22 13.52 -19.40 -2.93
C SER A 22 15.01 -19.12 -3.14
N ARG A 23 15.39 -18.65 -4.33
CA ARG A 23 16.79 -18.31 -4.66
C ARG A 23 17.38 -17.21 -3.77
N MET A 24 16.55 -16.50 -2.99
CA MET A 24 16.96 -15.53 -1.96
C MET A 24 17.07 -16.14 -0.53
N GLN A 25 16.75 -17.42 -0.39
CA GLN A 25 16.76 -18.22 0.83
C GLN A 25 17.68 -19.44 0.67
N GLN A 26 18.92 -19.25 0.23
CA GLN A 26 19.93 -20.28 0.47
C GLN A 26 20.15 -20.39 1.98
N ALA A 27 19.36 -21.26 2.62
CA ALA A 27 19.61 -21.71 3.98
C ALA A 27 20.85 -22.61 3.88
N ALA A 28 21.99 -22.11 4.35
CA ALA A 28 23.09 -23.02 4.64
C ALA A 28 22.61 -24.01 5.71
N ASP A 29 23.04 -25.27 5.64
CA ASP A 29 22.64 -26.32 6.60
C ASP A 29 22.89 -25.92 8.07
N SER A 30 23.80 -24.97 8.29
CA SER A 30 24.11 -24.40 9.60
C SER A 30 23.14 -23.31 10.08
N THR A 31 22.11 -22.95 9.33
CA THR A 31 21.24 -21.80 9.65
C THR A 31 19.83 -22.20 10.07
N VAL A 32 19.28 -21.44 11.02
CA VAL A 32 17.92 -21.60 11.55
C VAL A 32 17.17 -20.28 11.43
N LEU A 33 15.86 -20.35 11.16
CA LEU A 33 14.94 -19.21 11.11
C LEU A 33 14.13 -19.15 12.39
N LEU A 34 14.37 -18.14 13.23
CA LEU A 34 13.66 -17.95 14.49
C LEU A 34 12.81 -16.68 14.47
N CYS A 35 11.68 -16.71 15.18
CA CYS A 35 10.90 -15.52 15.46
C CYS A 35 11.43 -14.87 16.73
N ILE A 36 11.85 -13.61 16.68
CA ILE A 36 12.24 -12.85 17.88
C ILE A 36 10.99 -12.18 18.46
N ALA A 37 10.76 -12.40 19.75
CA ALA A 37 9.72 -11.74 20.52
C ALA A 37 10.33 -11.09 21.77
N HIS A 38 9.71 -10.03 22.29
CA HIS A 38 10.18 -9.29 23.45
C HIS A 38 9.15 -9.32 24.58
N ASN A 39 9.56 -9.22 25.85
CA ASN A 39 8.64 -9.16 26.99
C ASN A 39 7.91 -7.80 27.08
N HIS A 40 8.57 -6.72 26.69
CA HIS A 40 8.02 -5.36 26.77
C HIS A 40 7.52 -4.78 25.43
N LEU A 41 7.95 -5.33 24.28
CA LEU A 41 7.55 -4.80 22.97
C LEU A 41 6.42 -5.63 22.38
N LYS A 42 5.47 -4.96 21.73
CA LYS A 42 4.43 -5.64 20.92
C LYS A 42 4.96 -6.14 19.58
N ALA A 43 6.06 -5.55 19.10
CA ALA A 43 6.68 -5.94 17.83
C ALA A 43 7.22 -7.39 17.89
N ARG A 44 6.99 -8.12 16.81
CA ARG A 44 7.57 -9.46 16.58
C ARG A 44 8.35 -9.42 15.28
N PHE A 45 9.52 -10.05 15.28
CA PHE A 45 10.40 -10.10 14.11
C PHE A 45 10.44 -11.55 13.61
N PRO A 46 9.58 -11.92 12.63
CA PRO A 46 9.57 -13.26 12.08
C PRO A 46 10.81 -13.51 11.20
N GLU A 47 11.17 -14.79 11.03
CA GLU A 47 12.15 -15.25 10.04
C GLU A 47 13.58 -14.67 10.19
N ILE A 48 14.02 -14.38 11.41
CA ILE A 48 15.38 -13.94 11.65
C ILE A 48 16.34 -15.12 11.51
N ARG A 49 17.24 -15.03 10.53
CA ARG A 49 18.26 -16.05 10.26
C ARG A 49 19.42 -15.97 11.25
N LEU A 50 19.66 -17.06 11.96
CA LEU A 50 20.77 -17.24 12.90
C LEU A 50 21.57 -18.49 12.52
N ASP A 51 22.88 -18.46 12.74
CA ASP A 51 23.74 -19.60 12.48
C ASP A 51 23.94 -20.41 13.77
N LEU A 52 23.86 -21.74 13.67
CA LEU A 52 23.95 -22.68 14.79
C LEU A 52 25.34 -22.68 15.43
N HIS A 53 26.39 -22.23 14.73
CA HIS A 53 27.75 -22.11 15.26
C HIS A 53 28.00 -20.78 15.98
N MET A 54 27.08 -19.81 15.91
CA MET A 54 27.17 -18.57 16.68
C MET A 54 27.07 -18.85 18.17
N THR A 55 27.86 -18.13 18.96
CA THR A 55 27.73 -18.15 20.41
C THR A 55 26.49 -17.38 20.85
N VAL A 56 25.94 -17.69 22.03
CA VAL A 56 24.81 -16.98 22.61
C VAL A 56 25.09 -15.47 22.70
N ASP A 57 26.32 -15.06 23.05
CA ASP A 57 26.68 -13.63 23.08
C ASP A 57 26.58 -12.95 21.71
N THR A 58 27.03 -13.64 20.65
CA THR A 58 26.90 -13.14 19.28
C THR A 58 25.43 -13.04 18.86
N VAL A 59 24.62 -14.01 19.27
CA VAL A 59 23.16 -13.99 19.05
C VAL A 59 22.55 -12.79 19.79
N LYS A 60 22.92 -12.54 21.05
CA LYS A 60 22.45 -11.36 21.82
C LYS A 60 22.81 -10.05 21.12
N SER A 61 24.03 -9.88 20.62
CA SER A 61 24.43 -8.69 19.87
C SER A 61 23.59 -8.47 18.59
N LYS A 62 23.21 -9.56 17.90
CA LYS A 62 22.36 -9.48 16.72
C LYS A 62 20.90 -9.21 17.07
N VAL A 63 20.40 -9.79 18.16
CA VAL A 63 19.05 -9.53 18.66
C VAL A 63 18.92 -8.08 19.14
N HIS A 64 19.96 -7.52 19.75
CA HIS A 64 20.02 -6.12 20.20
C HIS A 64 19.69 -5.13 19.09
N THR A 65 20.15 -5.35 17.85
CA THR A 65 19.83 -4.45 16.72
C THR A 65 18.36 -4.45 16.33
N HIS A 66 17.59 -5.45 16.76
CA HIS A 66 16.15 -5.54 16.54
C HIS A 66 15.33 -5.06 17.74
N THR A 67 15.71 -5.44 18.96
CA THR A 67 14.91 -5.16 20.16
C THR A 67 15.38 -3.96 20.99
N GLY A 68 16.62 -3.49 20.78
CA GLY A 68 17.20 -2.34 21.50
C GLY A 68 17.72 -2.66 22.91
N THR A 69 17.42 -3.81 23.48
CA THR A 69 17.92 -4.24 24.80
C THR A 69 19.40 -4.57 24.76
N SER A 70 20.19 -4.06 25.70
CA SER A 70 21.63 -4.36 25.79
C SER A 70 21.88 -5.87 25.97
N PRO A 71 22.90 -6.47 25.34
CA PRO A 71 23.27 -7.88 25.54
C PRO A 71 23.46 -8.30 27.00
N ASP A 72 23.94 -7.39 27.86
CA ASP A 72 24.20 -7.65 29.28
C ASP A 72 22.91 -7.76 30.10
N SER A 73 21.87 -7.01 29.72
CA SER A 73 20.55 -7.00 30.35
C SER A 73 19.53 -7.86 29.59
N MET A 74 20.03 -8.75 28.73
CA MET A 74 19.23 -9.60 27.86
C MET A 74 19.33 -11.06 28.28
N VAL A 75 18.20 -11.64 28.69
CA VAL A 75 18.07 -13.09 28.87
C VAL A 75 17.27 -13.66 27.71
N LEU A 76 17.85 -14.64 27.02
CA LEU A 76 17.23 -15.29 25.87
C LEU A 76 16.57 -16.60 26.31
N GLN A 77 15.31 -16.79 25.94
CA GLN A 77 14.53 -18.00 26.19
C GLN A 77 14.07 -18.59 24.86
N LEU A 78 14.39 -19.85 24.61
CA LEU A 78 13.96 -20.57 23.41
C LEU A 78 12.61 -21.26 23.70
N LYS A 79 11.61 -20.96 22.89
CA LYS A 79 10.26 -21.54 22.98
C LYS A 79 9.90 -22.30 21.71
N ASP A 80 9.17 -23.40 21.88
CA ASP A 80 8.65 -24.19 20.76
C ASP A 80 7.49 -23.49 20.02
N GLU A 81 6.95 -24.14 19.00
CA GLU A 81 5.79 -23.66 18.23
C GLU A 81 4.53 -23.47 19.10
N GLY A 82 4.40 -24.27 20.18
CA GLY A 82 3.31 -24.16 21.16
C GLY A 82 3.57 -23.12 22.26
N GLY A 83 4.67 -22.38 22.21
CA GLY A 83 5.06 -21.39 23.21
C GLY A 83 5.61 -21.96 24.52
N ARG A 84 5.90 -23.26 24.60
CA ARG A 84 6.52 -23.90 25.77
C ARG A 84 8.00 -23.58 25.81
N LEU A 85 8.51 -23.32 27.01
CA LEU A 85 9.93 -23.06 27.23
C LEU A 85 10.74 -24.35 27.02
N VAL A 86 11.64 -24.34 26.04
CA VAL A 86 12.54 -25.46 25.73
C VAL A 86 13.87 -25.28 26.45
N ALA A 87 14.46 -24.08 26.38
CA ALA A 87 15.75 -23.79 26.98
C ALA A 87 15.88 -22.32 27.37
N VAL A 88 16.71 -22.05 28.37
CA VAL A 88 17.21 -20.72 28.70
C VAL A 88 18.66 -20.63 28.25
N LEU A 89 19.00 -19.58 27.50
CA LEU A 89 20.33 -19.34 26.94
C LEU A 89 21.07 -18.40 27.90
N ASP A 90 21.53 -18.95 29.02
CA ASP A 90 22.23 -18.25 30.10
C ASP A 90 23.75 -18.21 29.91
N ASP A 91 24.33 -19.22 29.25
CA ASP A 91 25.76 -19.32 28.97
C ASP A 91 26.13 -18.67 27.63
N GLY A 92 26.75 -17.49 27.69
CA GLY A 92 27.19 -16.68 26.56
C GLY A 92 28.13 -17.39 25.57
N GLY A 93 28.97 -18.30 26.07
CA GLY A 93 29.98 -19.01 25.29
C GLY A 93 29.44 -20.23 24.53
N ARG A 94 28.24 -20.72 24.89
CA ARG A 94 27.64 -21.88 24.21
C ARG A 94 27.20 -21.50 22.81
N LYS A 95 27.33 -22.46 21.89
CA LYS A 95 26.83 -22.33 20.53
C LYS A 95 25.31 -22.51 20.49
N LEU A 96 24.63 -21.76 19.65
CA LEU A 96 23.17 -21.84 19.47
C LEU A 96 22.71 -23.26 19.11
N GLY A 97 23.50 -24.00 18.33
CA GLY A 97 23.22 -25.38 17.94
C GLY A 97 23.19 -26.38 19.10
N TYR A 98 23.78 -26.07 20.26
CA TYR A 98 23.69 -26.91 21.45
C TYR A 98 22.23 -27.10 21.91
N PHE A 99 21.40 -26.06 21.71
CA PHE A 99 19.98 -26.06 22.10
C PHE A 99 19.06 -26.68 21.04
N ASN A 100 19.62 -27.15 19.92
CA ASN A 100 18.92 -27.76 18.79
C ASN A 100 17.64 -27.01 18.35
N PRO A 101 17.71 -25.67 18.11
CA PRO A 101 16.54 -24.90 17.72
C PRO A 101 16.02 -25.33 16.34
N ARG A 102 14.71 -25.25 16.14
CA ARG A 102 14.07 -25.54 14.84
C ARG A 102 13.49 -24.28 14.20
N ASN A 103 13.33 -24.34 12.88
CA ASN A 103 12.68 -23.27 12.12
C ASN A 103 11.27 -23.01 12.66
N GLY A 104 10.92 -21.72 12.78
CA GLY A 104 9.61 -21.27 13.29
C GLY A 104 9.52 -21.18 14.81
N TRP A 105 10.55 -21.60 15.55
CA TRP A 105 10.58 -21.43 17.01
C TRP A 105 10.73 -19.98 17.42
N THR A 106 10.32 -19.66 18.65
CA THR A 106 10.37 -18.29 19.17
C THR A 106 11.57 -18.12 20.10
N LEU A 107 12.44 -17.17 19.76
CA LEU A 107 13.46 -16.65 20.66
C LEU A 107 12.87 -15.47 21.45
N GLN A 108 12.43 -15.77 22.66
CA GLN A 108 11.88 -14.78 23.58
C GLN A 108 13.01 -14.04 24.28
N VAL A 109 13.04 -12.73 24.07
CA VAL A 109 13.90 -11.78 24.77
C VAL A 109 13.20 -11.35 26.05
N ILE A 110 13.89 -11.53 27.17
CA ILE A 110 13.52 -11.01 28.47
C ILE A 110 14.51 -9.90 28.81
N ASP A 111 14.03 -8.66 28.73
CA ASP A 111 14.76 -7.49 29.20
C ASP A 111 14.69 -7.42 30.73
N THR A 112 15.85 -7.49 31.37
CA THR A 112 16.00 -7.41 32.84
C THR A 112 16.44 -6.02 33.31
N ASP A 113 16.64 -5.05 32.41
CA ASP A 113 17.02 -3.70 32.79
C ASP A 113 15.82 -2.97 33.40
N GLY A 114 15.92 -2.67 34.71
CA GLY A 114 14.91 -1.91 35.44
C GLY A 114 14.76 -0.45 34.99
N SER A 115 15.70 0.06 34.20
CA SER A 115 15.68 1.39 33.60
C SER A 115 15.34 1.39 32.11
N SER A 116 14.98 0.23 31.54
CA SER A 116 14.70 0.09 30.12
C SER A 116 13.56 1.02 29.67
N LEU A 117 13.84 1.82 28.64
CA LEU A 117 12.83 2.68 28.00
C LEU A 117 11.63 1.85 27.50
N SER A 118 11.85 0.59 27.13
CA SER A 118 10.77 -0.30 26.67
C SER A 118 9.84 -0.76 27.80
N ALA A 119 10.31 -0.85 29.05
CA ALA A 119 9.59 -1.48 30.17
C ALA A 119 8.28 -0.78 30.53
N GLN A 120 8.20 0.54 30.33
CA GLN A 120 6.99 1.31 30.58
C GLN A 120 6.22 1.59 29.28
N GLY A 121 6.45 0.85 28.20
CA GLY A 121 5.76 1.04 26.94
C GLY A 121 6.00 2.40 26.30
N TRP A 122 7.06 3.13 26.68
CA TRP A 122 7.38 4.43 26.09
C TRP A 122 7.57 4.36 24.57
N LEU A 123 8.09 3.24 24.07
CA LEU A 123 8.31 3.00 22.64
C LEU A 123 7.03 2.57 21.89
N ASP A 124 6.06 1.99 22.58
CA ASP A 124 4.82 1.47 21.97
C ASP A 124 3.60 2.39 22.20
N ASP A 125 3.63 3.23 23.23
CA ASP A 125 2.52 4.07 23.67
C ASP A 125 2.71 5.52 23.22
N VAL A 126 2.12 5.82 22.07
CA VAL A 126 2.08 7.17 21.47
C VAL A 126 1.39 8.23 22.34
N SER A 127 0.69 7.83 23.42
CA SER A 127 0.09 8.78 24.39
C SER A 127 1.11 9.35 25.38
N LYS A 128 2.20 8.62 25.64
CA LYS A 128 3.26 9.05 26.60
C LYS A 128 4.21 10.08 25.99
N VAL A 129 4.25 10.16 24.67
CA VAL A 129 5.03 11.17 23.95
C VAL A 129 4.24 12.47 23.95
N GLN A 130 4.75 13.50 24.66
CA GLN A 130 4.23 14.86 24.54
C GLN A 130 4.51 15.36 23.12
N LYS A 131 3.50 15.26 22.26
CA LYS A 131 3.55 15.84 20.93
C LYS A 131 3.52 17.35 21.07
N TYR A 132 4.58 18.02 20.63
CA TYR A 132 4.58 19.48 20.53
C TYR A 132 3.51 19.90 19.51
N VAL A 133 2.44 20.52 20.01
CA VAL A 133 1.42 21.16 19.18
C VAL A 133 1.70 22.65 19.23
N ILE A 134 2.20 23.20 18.13
CA ILE A 134 2.36 24.64 17.99
C ILE A 134 0.99 25.30 17.89
N SER A 135 0.80 26.38 18.65
CA SER A 135 -0.42 27.18 18.53
C SER A 135 -0.50 27.80 17.13
N ASP A 136 -1.71 27.95 16.61
CA ASP A 136 -1.92 28.56 15.30
C ASP A 136 -1.32 29.97 15.23
N SER A 137 -1.41 30.73 16.32
CA SER A 137 -0.87 32.09 16.42
C SER A 137 0.65 32.14 16.46
N ASP A 138 1.32 31.17 17.08
CA ASP A 138 2.78 31.10 17.10
C ASP A 138 3.37 30.53 15.81
N TYR A 139 2.63 29.66 15.11
CA TYR A 139 2.97 29.21 13.77
C TYR A 139 2.91 30.35 12.74
N ASP A 140 1.89 31.21 12.84
CA ASP A 140 1.65 32.33 11.91
C ASP A 140 2.63 33.50 12.07
N LYS A 141 3.36 33.56 13.19
CA LYS A 141 4.46 34.52 13.44
C LYS A 141 5.79 34.07 12.80
N ARG A 142 5.92 32.80 12.40
CA ARG A 142 7.16 32.28 11.82
C ARG A 142 7.24 32.62 10.34
N GLU A 143 8.37 33.21 9.96
CA GLU A 143 8.73 33.46 8.57
C GLU A 143 9.06 32.12 7.89
N ASN A 144 8.43 31.80 6.75
CA ASN A 144 8.60 30.55 5.97
C ASN A 144 7.98 29.25 6.52
N THR A 145 6.71 29.26 6.90
CA THR A 145 5.98 28.01 7.19
C THR A 145 5.36 27.36 5.92
N TYR A 146 4.68 26.22 6.00
CA TYR A 146 4.08 25.52 4.83
C TYR A 146 2.72 24.93 5.22
N ARG A 147 1.67 25.77 5.34
CA ARG A 147 0.29 25.26 5.50
C ARG A 147 -0.24 24.80 4.15
N ARG A 148 -0.22 23.48 3.89
CA ARG A 148 -0.60 22.85 2.62
C ARG A 148 -2.12 22.61 2.44
N ALA A 149 -2.99 22.99 3.37
CA ALA A 149 -4.42 22.89 3.13
C ALA A 149 -5.18 23.95 3.93
N GLN A 150 -5.82 24.88 3.18
CA GLN A 150 -6.85 25.82 3.65
C GLN A 150 -6.47 26.75 4.84
N GLY A 151 -5.36 27.50 4.75
CA GLY A 151 -4.99 28.49 5.78
C GLY A 151 -3.88 29.48 5.39
N PRO A 152 -3.68 30.58 6.15
CA PRO A 152 -3.34 31.92 5.66
C PRO A 152 -1.90 32.14 5.17
N LEU A 153 -1.04 31.12 5.10
CA LEU A 153 0.34 31.36 4.69
C LEU A 153 0.53 31.39 3.17
N LEU A 154 -0.15 30.48 2.46
CA LEU A 154 -0.34 30.67 1.02
C LEU A 154 -1.08 31.99 0.79
N LEU A 155 -1.99 32.37 1.70
CA LEU A 155 -2.76 33.61 1.62
C LEU A 155 -1.91 34.87 1.85
N LYS A 156 -0.96 34.92 2.78
CA LYS A 156 -0.14 36.13 3.06
C LYS A 156 0.87 36.39 1.96
N PHE A 157 1.60 35.35 1.52
CA PHE A 157 2.53 35.48 0.40
C PHE A 157 1.79 35.77 -0.92
N LYS A 158 0.73 35.00 -1.21
CA LYS A 158 -0.13 35.24 -2.38
C LYS A 158 -0.84 36.60 -2.30
N ALA A 159 -1.32 37.04 -1.14
CA ALA A 159 -1.95 38.36 -0.99
C ALA A 159 -0.94 39.49 -1.10
N ALA A 160 0.26 39.38 -0.53
CA ALA A 160 1.32 40.36 -0.71
C ALA A 160 1.74 40.47 -2.19
N LYS A 161 1.83 39.34 -2.89
CA LYS A 161 2.15 39.30 -4.33
C LYS A 161 0.98 39.76 -5.21
N MET A 162 -0.26 39.38 -4.90
CA MET A 162 -1.46 39.85 -5.61
C MET A 162 -1.76 41.33 -5.37
N ALA A 163 -1.37 41.89 -4.21
CA ALA A 163 -1.46 43.32 -3.92
C ALA A 163 -0.45 44.14 -4.74
N GLN A 164 0.71 43.57 -5.06
CA GLN A 164 1.70 44.20 -5.95
C GLN A 164 1.29 44.01 -7.42
N ASP A 165 0.88 42.80 -7.80
CA ASP A 165 0.49 42.43 -9.16
C ASP A 165 -0.82 41.61 -9.16
N PRO A 166 -1.97 42.18 -9.57
CA PRO A 166 -3.26 41.48 -9.61
C PRO A 166 -3.32 40.22 -10.50
N THR A 167 -2.33 40.03 -11.38
CA THR A 167 -2.21 38.88 -12.30
C THR A 167 -1.17 37.85 -11.87
N TRP A 168 -0.66 37.97 -10.64
CA TRP A 168 0.35 37.06 -10.12
C TRP A 168 -0.22 35.65 -9.85
N THR A 169 0.44 34.62 -10.39
CA THR A 169 0.18 33.20 -10.08
C THR A 169 1.45 32.54 -9.55
N LEU A 170 1.28 31.57 -8.64
CA LEU A 170 2.39 30.81 -8.05
C LEU A 170 3.22 30.09 -9.13
N GLU A 171 2.56 29.61 -10.19
CA GLU A 171 3.16 28.92 -11.32
C GLU A 171 4.07 29.84 -12.15
N LYS A 172 3.69 31.11 -12.32
CA LYS A 172 4.48 32.14 -13.00
C LYS A 172 5.77 32.46 -12.23
N GLU A 173 5.71 32.55 -10.90
CA GLU A 173 6.90 32.81 -10.08
C GLU A 173 7.84 31.61 -10.02
N LEU A 174 7.29 30.39 -9.95
CA LEU A 174 8.10 29.16 -10.01
C LEU A 174 8.78 28.97 -11.37
N ALA A 175 8.10 29.31 -12.47
CA ALA A 175 8.68 29.31 -13.81
C ALA A 175 9.83 30.35 -13.91
N LEU A 176 9.60 31.57 -13.43
CA LEU A 176 10.61 32.64 -13.39
C LEU A 176 11.84 32.24 -12.57
N LYS A 177 11.66 31.68 -11.36
CA LYS A 177 12.77 31.18 -10.52
C LYS A 177 13.52 30.01 -11.16
N ALA A 178 12.83 29.20 -11.94
CA ALA A 178 13.42 28.10 -12.70
C ALA A 178 14.03 28.54 -14.04
N GLY A 179 14.04 29.85 -14.36
CA GLY A 179 14.55 30.37 -15.64
C GLY A 179 13.74 29.92 -16.86
N ARG A 180 12.48 29.51 -16.66
CA ARG A 180 11.57 29.06 -17.72
C ARG A 180 10.53 30.15 -18.00
N GLU A 181 10.23 30.35 -19.27
CA GLU A 181 9.14 31.24 -19.68
C GLU A 181 7.80 30.62 -19.25
N TYR A 182 6.98 31.40 -18.53
CA TYR A 182 5.66 30.96 -18.11
C TYR A 182 4.70 31.09 -19.29
N THR A 183 4.43 29.97 -19.96
CA THR A 183 3.23 29.83 -20.77
C THR A 183 2.08 29.56 -19.81
N ALA A 184 1.12 30.48 -19.70
CA ALA A 184 -0.14 30.16 -19.04
C ALA A 184 -0.69 28.90 -19.71
N PRO A 185 -1.10 27.87 -18.95
CA PRO A 185 -1.89 26.82 -19.57
C PRO A 185 -3.07 27.55 -20.22
N GLU A 186 -3.19 27.43 -21.55
CA GLU A 186 -4.45 27.76 -22.21
C GLU A 186 -5.50 27.10 -21.34
N ALA A 187 -6.45 27.89 -20.83
CA ALA A 187 -7.58 27.33 -20.10
C ALA A 187 -8.08 26.23 -21.02
N LYS A 188 -7.91 24.96 -20.63
CA LYS A 188 -8.49 23.83 -21.36
C LYS A 188 -9.92 24.27 -21.54
N ALA A 189 -10.29 24.64 -22.77
CA ALA A 189 -11.58 25.23 -23.04
C ALA A 189 -12.57 24.33 -22.33
N ALA A 190 -13.35 24.90 -21.42
CA ALA A 190 -14.35 24.12 -20.72
C ALA A 190 -15.10 23.37 -21.82
N PRO A 191 -15.16 22.02 -21.77
CA PRO A 191 -15.73 21.26 -22.87
C PRO A 191 -17.10 21.85 -23.14
N GLU A 192 -17.31 22.32 -24.37
CA GLU A 192 -18.59 22.86 -24.78
C GLU A 192 -19.67 21.78 -24.59
N ASP A 193 -20.93 22.17 -24.50
CA ASP A 193 -22.01 21.22 -24.18
C ASP A 193 -22.11 20.06 -25.19
N ASP A 194 -21.60 20.25 -26.41
CA ASP A 194 -21.62 19.27 -27.50
C ASP A 194 -20.33 18.42 -27.57
N PHE A 195 -19.40 18.58 -26.62
CA PHE A 195 -18.13 17.84 -26.62
C PHE A 195 -18.36 16.32 -26.52
N GLY A 196 -17.86 15.57 -27.51
CA GLY A 196 -17.97 14.11 -27.60
C GLY A 196 -19.30 13.60 -28.17
N GLU A 197 -20.10 14.46 -28.81
CA GLU A 197 -21.37 14.08 -29.43
C GLU A 197 -21.21 13.09 -30.60
N SER A 198 -20.24 13.32 -31.48
CA SER A 198 -19.96 12.44 -32.64
C SER A 198 -19.58 11.03 -32.22
N GLU A 199 -18.74 10.90 -31.21
CA GLU A 199 -18.27 9.64 -30.66
C GLU A 199 -19.36 8.96 -29.84
N ALA A 200 -20.17 9.74 -29.10
CA ALA A 200 -21.35 9.22 -28.41
C ALA A 200 -22.40 8.70 -29.40
N ALA A 201 -22.58 9.34 -30.56
CA ALA A 201 -23.52 8.89 -31.59
C ALA A 201 -23.11 7.55 -32.24
N ALA A 202 -21.84 7.17 -32.16
CA ALA A 202 -21.35 5.88 -32.62
C ALA A 202 -21.52 4.75 -31.58
N ILE A 203 -21.90 5.09 -30.34
CA ILE A 203 -22.02 4.14 -29.23
C ILE A 203 -23.51 3.88 -28.95
N ASP A 204 -23.96 2.67 -29.25
CA ASP A 204 -25.32 2.22 -28.92
C ASP A 204 -25.41 1.67 -27.49
N VAL A 205 -26.50 1.98 -26.80
CA VAL A 205 -26.85 1.37 -25.51
C VAL A 205 -27.12 -0.13 -25.70
N GLY A 206 -26.61 -0.95 -24.78
CA GLY A 206 -26.71 -2.41 -24.80
C GLY A 206 -25.54 -3.12 -25.50
N ARG A 207 -24.60 -2.37 -26.08
CA ARG A 207 -23.39 -2.94 -26.69
C ARG A 207 -22.34 -3.29 -25.64
N ARG A 208 -21.55 -4.33 -25.94
CA ARG A 208 -20.35 -4.70 -25.19
C ARG A 208 -19.24 -3.70 -25.50
N CYS A 209 -18.53 -3.30 -24.46
CA CYS A 209 -17.46 -2.31 -24.58
C CYS A 209 -16.32 -2.58 -23.61
N CYS A 210 -15.18 -1.97 -23.92
CA CYS A 210 -13.99 -1.91 -23.09
C CYS A 210 -13.72 -0.45 -22.69
N VAL A 211 -13.40 -0.21 -21.42
CA VAL A 211 -13.17 1.14 -20.85
C VAL A 211 -11.69 1.35 -20.51
N ASP A 212 -11.11 2.40 -21.08
CA ASP A 212 -9.75 2.85 -20.77
C ASP A 212 -9.68 3.93 -19.70
N PRO A 213 -8.67 3.92 -18.81
CA PRO A 213 -7.60 2.93 -18.69
C PRO A 213 -8.06 1.65 -17.95
N GLY A 214 -7.32 0.56 -18.21
CA GLY A 214 -7.40 -0.69 -17.46
C GLY A 214 -8.20 -1.81 -18.14
N GLU A 215 -8.52 -1.65 -19.44
CA GLU A 215 -9.18 -2.68 -20.26
C GLU A 215 -10.44 -3.31 -19.60
N ARG A 216 -11.19 -2.50 -18.84
CA ARG A 216 -12.32 -2.99 -18.04
C ARG A 216 -13.52 -3.23 -18.96
N ARG A 217 -14.00 -4.46 -19.01
CA ARG A 217 -15.12 -4.88 -19.86
C ARG A 217 -16.46 -4.65 -19.18
N GLY A 218 -17.46 -4.38 -19.99
CA GLY A 218 -18.82 -4.20 -19.53
C GLY A 218 -19.81 -3.97 -20.66
N GLU A 219 -20.99 -3.53 -20.27
CA GLU A 219 -22.09 -3.19 -21.17
C GLU A 219 -22.45 -1.71 -21.04
N VAL A 220 -22.61 -1.04 -22.18
CA VAL A 220 -23.09 0.34 -22.20
C VAL A 220 -24.54 0.39 -21.74
N LYS A 221 -24.83 1.09 -20.64
CA LYS A 221 -26.21 1.26 -20.12
C LYS A 221 -26.77 2.66 -20.35
N PHE A 222 -25.90 3.65 -20.60
CA PHE A 222 -26.32 5.03 -20.79
C PHE A 222 -25.37 5.75 -21.74
N VAL A 223 -25.91 6.59 -22.63
CA VAL A 223 -25.15 7.50 -23.49
C VAL A 223 -25.88 8.83 -23.50
N GLY A 224 -25.23 9.91 -23.08
CA GLY A 224 -25.86 11.22 -23.05
C GLY A 224 -25.21 12.21 -22.09
N ARG A 225 -25.89 13.34 -21.90
CA ARG A 225 -25.49 14.37 -20.94
C ARG A 225 -25.94 13.98 -19.54
N VAL A 226 -25.07 14.20 -18.55
CA VAL A 226 -25.35 13.85 -17.15
C VAL A 226 -25.25 15.10 -16.29
N GLU A 227 -26.38 15.50 -15.72
CA GLU A 227 -26.42 16.56 -14.72
C GLU A 227 -25.58 16.18 -13.50
N GLY A 228 -24.64 17.05 -13.14
CA GLY A 228 -23.76 16.84 -12.00
C GLY A 228 -22.34 16.40 -12.37
N LEU A 229 -22.08 16.01 -13.62
CA LEU A 229 -20.75 15.86 -14.21
C LEU A 229 -20.36 17.10 -15.03
N ALA A 230 -19.13 17.14 -15.56
CA ALA A 230 -18.67 18.22 -16.43
C ALA A 230 -19.44 18.24 -17.75
N ALA A 231 -19.53 19.42 -18.40
CA ALA A 231 -20.21 19.61 -19.69
C ALA A 231 -19.68 18.65 -20.79
N GLY A 232 -20.54 18.34 -21.76
CA GLY A 232 -20.30 17.35 -22.82
C GLY A 232 -20.94 15.98 -22.55
N TYR A 233 -20.77 15.06 -23.49
CA TYR A 233 -21.33 13.72 -23.46
C TYR A 233 -20.55 12.77 -22.55
N TRP A 234 -21.30 11.87 -21.92
CA TRP A 234 -20.82 10.81 -21.04
C TRP A 234 -21.49 9.50 -21.40
N VAL A 235 -20.76 8.42 -21.15
CA VAL A 235 -21.28 7.07 -21.33
C VAL A 235 -21.17 6.35 -20.00
N GLY A 236 -22.30 5.83 -19.55
CA GLY A 236 -22.42 4.98 -18.37
C GLY A 236 -22.28 3.52 -18.78
N VAL A 237 -21.28 2.86 -18.21
CA VAL A 237 -20.99 1.44 -18.44
C VAL A 237 -21.23 0.66 -17.15
N ALA A 238 -21.96 -0.44 -17.26
CA ALA A 238 -22.05 -1.47 -16.22
C ALA A 238 -20.94 -2.50 -16.47
N LEU A 239 -19.94 -2.49 -15.60
CA LEU A 239 -18.79 -3.39 -15.67
C LEU A 239 -19.17 -4.80 -15.20
N ASP A 240 -18.52 -5.80 -15.78
CA ASP A 240 -18.72 -7.20 -15.36
C ASP A 240 -18.13 -7.44 -13.97
N GLU A 241 -16.98 -6.83 -13.69
CA GLU A 241 -16.25 -6.89 -12.43
C GLU A 241 -16.55 -5.68 -11.53
N PRO A 242 -16.39 -5.81 -10.20
CA PRO A 242 -16.57 -4.71 -9.22
C PRO A 242 -15.43 -3.68 -9.25
N CYS A 243 -15.04 -3.22 -10.45
CA CYS A 243 -13.97 -2.24 -10.71
C CYS A 243 -14.51 -0.85 -11.10
N GLY A 244 -15.77 -0.58 -10.79
CA GLY A 244 -16.48 0.66 -10.99
C GLY A 244 -16.31 1.65 -9.84
N LYS A 245 -16.85 2.85 -10.03
CA LYS A 245 -16.79 3.96 -9.06
C LYS A 245 -18.15 4.27 -8.43
N ASN A 246 -19.24 3.81 -9.02
CA ASN A 246 -20.61 4.12 -8.62
C ASN A 246 -21.54 2.93 -8.85
N ASP A 247 -22.80 3.08 -8.46
CA ASP A 247 -23.91 2.13 -8.63
C ASP A 247 -24.87 2.56 -9.75
N GLY A 248 -24.39 3.36 -10.71
CA GLY A 248 -25.21 3.97 -11.76
C GLY A 248 -25.93 5.26 -11.35
N SER A 249 -25.67 5.77 -10.14
CA SER A 249 -26.16 7.08 -9.67
C SER A 249 -25.08 8.17 -9.67
N VAL A 250 -25.48 9.41 -9.93
CA VAL A 250 -24.64 10.62 -9.84
C VAL A 250 -25.36 11.63 -8.95
N LYS A 251 -24.72 12.03 -7.84
CA LYS A 251 -25.25 13.03 -6.88
C LYS A 251 -26.71 12.76 -6.43
N GLY A 252 -27.09 11.49 -6.30
CA GLY A 252 -28.42 11.06 -5.87
C GLY A 252 -29.44 10.86 -6.99
N ARG A 253 -29.11 11.19 -8.25
CA ARG A 253 -29.94 10.87 -9.43
C ARG A 253 -29.45 9.57 -10.05
N ARG A 254 -30.32 8.55 -10.10
CA ARG A 254 -30.02 7.29 -10.80
C ARG A 254 -30.11 7.51 -12.31
N VAL A 255 -29.02 7.23 -13.02
CA VAL A 255 -28.90 7.37 -14.48
C VAL A 255 -29.08 6.02 -15.15
N PHE A 256 -28.48 4.97 -14.58
CA PHE A 256 -28.67 3.58 -14.98
C PHE A 256 -28.66 2.65 -13.76
N GLU A 257 -29.07 1.40 -13.96
CA GLU A 257 -29.09 0.37 -12.92
C GLU A 257 -27.88 -0.55 -13.06
N CYS A 258 -27.10 -0.69 -11.99
CA CYS A 258 -26.04 -1.68 -11.86
C CYS A 258 -25.76 -2.03 -10.38
N ALA A 259 -25.02 -3.11 -10.16
CA ALA A 259 -24.58 -3.48 -8.82
C ALA A 259 -23.62 -2.42 -8.22
N PRO A 260 -23.60 -2.24 -6.89
CA PRO A 260 -22.68 -1.30 -6.24
C PRO A 260 -21.23 -1.62 -6.59
N GLY A 261 -20.50 -0.62 -7.10
CA GLY A 261 -19.11 -0.81 -7.53
C GLY A 261 -18.95 -1.36 -8.94
N HIS A 262 -20.02 -1.51 -9.73
CA HIS A 262 -19.93 -1.92 -11.15
C HIS A 262 -20.16 -0.75 -12.12
N GLY A 263 -20.65 0.40 -11.67
CA GLY A 263 -20.93 1.54 -12.54
C GLY A 263 -19.70 2.43 -12.77
N VAL A 264 -19.47 2.84 -14.02
CA VAL A 264 -18.47 3.84 -14.38
C VAL A 264 -19.04 4.83 -15.42
N PHE A 265 -18.74 6.12 -15.24
CA PHE A 265 -18.96 7.13 -16.28
C PHE A 265 -17.62 7.47 -16.92
N ALA A 266 -17.52 7.28 -18.24
CA ALA A 266 -16.34 7.58 -19.04
C ALA A 266 -16.70 8.53 -20.19
N ARG A 267 -15.68 9.19 -20.74
CA ARG A 267 -15.83 9.95 -21.99
C ARG A 267 -15.95 8.97 -23.16
N PRO A 268 -16.71 9.31 -24.21
CA PRO A 268 -16.81 8.50 -25.43
C PRO A 268 -15.44 8.06 -25.99
N ASP A 269 -14.44 8.94 -26.00
CA ASP A 269 -13.07 8.66 -26.47
C ASP A 269 -12.35 7.52 -25.72
N LYS A 270 -12.86 7.13 -24.55
CA LYS A 270 -12.29 6.09 -23.68
C LYS A 270 -13.05 4.79 -23.75
N ILE A 271 -13.99 4.67 -24.70
CA ILE A 271 -14.87 3.53 -24.82
C ILE A 271 -14.69 2.94 -26.19
N VAL A 272 -14.23 1.70 -26.20
CA VAL A 272 -14.10 0.91 -27.42
C VAL A 272 -15.27 -0.06 -27.43
N VAL A 273 -16.22 0.18 -28.33
CA VAL A 273 -17.33 -0.75 -28.58
C VAL A 273 -16.85 -1.86 -29.50
N GLY A 274 -17.15 -3.11 -29.15
CA GLY A 274 -16.68 -4.25 -29.91
C GLY A 274 -17.20 -5.57 -29.35
N ASP A 275 -16.67 -6.67 -29.90
CA ASP A 275 -16.96 -8.00 -29.39
C ASP A 275 -16.08 -8.29 -28.17
N PHE A 276 -16.53 -7.82 -27.01
CA PHE A 276 -15.87 -8.04 -25.72
C PHE A 276 -16.73 -8.96 -24.87
N PRO A 277 -16.73 -10.29 -25.09
CA PRO A 277 -17.46 -11.21 -24.23
C PRO A 277 -16.97 -11.09 -22.78
N PRO A 278 -17.83 -11.38 -21.78
CA PRO A 278 -17.40 -11.49 -20.39
C PRO A 278 -16.21 -12.45 -20.32
N VAL A 279 -15.13 -12.04 -19.68
CA VAL A 279 -14.04 -12.97 -19.38
C VAL A 279 -14.55 -13.85 -18.25
N ASP A 280 -14.70 -15.14 -18.51
CA ASP A 280 -14.86 -16.11 -17.44
C ASP A 280 -13.47 -16.45 -16.92
N ASP A 281 -13.13 -15.91 -15.75
CA ASP A 281 -11.87 -16.16 -15.05
C ASP A 281 -11.62 -17.66 -14.78
N PHE A 282 -12.65 -18.51 -14.92
CA PHE A 282 -12.57 -19.97 -14.74
C PHE A 282 -12.52 -20.76 -16.05
N SER A 283 -12.66 -20.12 -17.21
CA SER A 283 -12.66 -20.83 -18.51
C SER A 283 -11.31 -21.46 -18.86
N ASP A 284 -10.20 -20.95 -18.31
CA ASP A 284 -8.85 -21.52 -18.44
C ASP A 284 -8.54 -22.64 -17.42
N LEU A 285 -9.47 -22.95 -16.52
CA LEU A 285 -9.29 -23.97 -15.46
C LEU A 285 -10.04 -25.28 -15.72
N GLY A 286 -10.58 -25.49 -16.93
CA GLY A 286 -11.52 -26.59 -17.19
C GLY A 286 -11.47 -27.17 -18.60
N SER A 287 -10.31 -27.68 -19.02
CA SER A 287 -10.24 -28.73 -20.05
C SER A 287 -8.88 -29.44 -20.01
N ASP A 288 -8.69 -30.33 -19.03
CA ASP A 288 -7.61 -31.33 -19.09
C ASP A 288 -8.07 -32.66 -18.48
N ASP A 289 -9.35 -33.00 -18.69
CA ASP A 289 -9.85 -34.38 -18.59
C ASP A 289 -9.79 -35.01 -19.99
N GLU A 290 -8.59 -35.40 -20.47
CA GLU A 290 -8.47 -36.44 -21.49
C GLU A 290 -7.13 -37.20 -21.37
N ILE A 291 -7.27 -38.48 -20.97
CA ILE A 291 -6.35 -39.65 -21.07
C ILE A 291 -5.33 -39.85 -19.92
#